data_AF-A0A4Q2J734-F1
#
_entry.id   AF-A0A4Q2J734-F1
#
_cell.length_a   1.000
_cell.length_b   1.000
_cell.length_c   1.000
_cell.angle_alpha   90.00
_cell.angle_beta   90.00
_cell.angle_gamma   90.00
#
_symmetry.space_group_name_H-M   'P 1'
#
loop_
_entity.id
_entity.type
_entity.pdbx_description
1 polymer ?
#
loop_
_entity_poly.entity_id
_entity_poly.type
_entity_poly.pdbx_seq_one_letter_code
_entity_poly.pdbx_strand_id
1 'polypeptide(L)'
;MDWERSRRAVPRFEWRDSVGSTNDVLREAVTGADASGWPHGATVVTDDQTRGRGRLGRTWLAPTGKTLAISVLIRPSELGGAALPPDALGWLPLLAGAAM
;
A
#
# COMPACT_ATOMS: atom_id res chain seq x y z
N MET A 1 7.19 -11.84 -13.82
CA MET A 1 5.71 -11.75 -13.79
C MET A 1 5.37 -10.36 -14.34
N ASP A 2 4.52 -10.23 -15.37
CA ASP A 2 4.38 -8.97 -16.13
C ASP A 2 3.45 -7.92 -15.48
N TRP A 3 2.56 -8.34 -14.58
CA TRP A 3 1.65 -7.46 -13.80
C TRP A 3 0.76 -6.52 -14.63
N GLU A 4 0.54 -6.79 -15.92
CA GLU A 4 -0.17 -5.89 -16.84
C GLU A 4 -1.55 -5.46 -16.32
N ARG A 5 -2.36 -6.42 -15.84
CA ARG A 5 -3.69 -6.13 -15.28
C ARG A 5 -3.60 -5.21 -14.06
N SER A 6 -2.64 -5.46 -13.17
CA SER A 6 -2.44 -4.65 -11.96
C SER A 6 -1.97 -3.24 -12.30
N ARG A 7 -1.07 -3.09 -13.28
CA ARG A 7 -0.59 -1.78 -13.76
C ARG A 7 -1.71 -0.92 -14.34
N ARG A 8 -2.73 -1.53 -14.94
CA ARG A 8 -3.91 -0.83 -15.46
C ARG A 8 -4.95 -0.50 -14.38
N ALA A 9 -4.96 -1.23 -13.27
CA ALA A 9 -5.97 -1.08 -12.21
C ALA A 9 -5.70 0.09 -11.26
N VAL A 10 -4.46 0.59 -11.20
CA VAL A 10 -4.06 1.66 -10.29
C VAL A 10 -3.26 2.74 -11.03
N PRO A 11 -3.30 4.00 -10.58
CA PRO A 11 -2.63 5.10 -11.28
C PRO A 11 -1.10 5.02 -11.22
N ARG A 12 -0.56 4.29 -10.24
CA ARG A 12 0.86 3.94 -10.14
C ARG A 12 1.00 2.56 -9.52
N PHE A 13 1.66 1.65 -10.22
CA PHE A 13 1.99 0.32 -9.73
C PHE A 13 3.51 0.15 -9.66
N GLU A 14 4.01 -0.09 -8.45
CA GLU A 14 5.43 -0.26 -8.19
C GLU A 14 5.73 -1.64 -7.62
N TRP A 15 6.35 -2.49 -8.45
CA TRP A 15 6.88 -3.77 -8.01
C TRP A 15 8.28 -3.59 -7.42
N ARG A 16 8.56 -4.29 -6.32
CA ARG A 16 9.89 -4.39 -5.71
C ARG A 16 10.27 -5.85 -5.53
N ASP A 17 11.47 -6.21 -5.97
CA ASP A 17 11.94 -7.60 -5.87
C ASP A 17 12.16 -8.04 -4.42
N SER A 18 12.59 -7.13 -3.54
CA SER A 18 12.70 -7.36 -2.10
C SER A 18 12.68 -6.04 -1.34
N VAL A 19 11.95 -5.97 -0.23
CA VAL A 19 11.90 -4.79 0.65
C VAL A 19 11.80 -5.15 2.13
N GLY A 20 12.22 -4.21 2.98
CA GLY A 20 11.93 -4.28 4.41
C GLY A 20 10.42 -4.23 4.68
N SER A 21 9.75 -3.16 4.25
CA SER A 21 8.29 -3.10 4.28
C SER A 21 7.73 -2.24 3.14
N THR A 22 6.71 -2.74 2.44
CA THR A 22 5.98 -1.94 1.42
C THR A 22 5.36 -0.69 2.02
N ASN A 23 4.92 -0.75 3.28
CA ASN A 23 4.35 0.39 3.98
C ASN A 23 5.41 1.46 4.29
N ASP A 24 6.66 1.07 4.54
CA ASP A 24 7.75 2.02 4.75
C ASP A 24 8.18 2.67 3.44
N VAL A 25 8.31 1.88 2.37
CA VAL A 25 8.57 2.42 1.02
C VAL A 25 7.52 3.45 0.64
N LEU A 26 6.24 3.13 0.82
CA LEU A 26 5.16 4.05 0.47
C LEU A 26 5.16 5.30 1.37
N ARG A 27 5.44 5.15 2.66
CA ARG A 27 5.55 6.28 3.59
C ARG A 27 6.67 7.23 3.15
N GLU A 28 7.88 6.70 2.94
CA GLU A 28 9.06 7.47 2.53
C GLU A 28 8.79 8.22 1.23
N ALA A 29 8.21 7.53 0.25
CA ALA A 29 7.84 8.10 -1.04
C ALA A 29 6.89 9.31 -0.93
N VAL A 30 5.85 9.23 -0.11
CA VAL A 30 4.86 10.32 0.01
C VAL A 30 5.29 11.44 0.96
N THR A 31 6.33 11.24 1.76
CA THR A 31 6.93 12.28 2.61
C THR A 31 8.22 12.88 2.03
N GLY A 32 8.75 12.29 0.96
CA GLY A 32 9.99 12.70 0.32
C GLY A 32 9.81 13.75 -0.78
N ALA A 33 10.92 14.06 -1.47
CA ALA A 33 10.94 15.08 -2.53
C ALA A 33 10.02 14.74 -3.72
N ASP A 34 9.80 13.45 -3.99
CA ASP A 34 9.01 12.97 -5.12
C ASP A 34 7.53 12.75 -4.78
N ALA A 35 7.03 13.28 -3.65
CA ALA A 35 5.67 13.02 -3.17
C ALA A 35 4.57 13.33 -4.19
N SER A 36 4.79 14.31 -5.07
CA SER A 36 3.86 14.66 -6.16
C SER A 36 3.69 13.54 -7.21
N GLY A 37 4.68 12.65 -7.36
CA GLY A 37 4.65 11.51 -8.26
C GLY A 37 3.86 10.29 -7.75
N TRP A 38 3.21 10.42 -6.59
CA TRP A 38 2.45 9.36 -5.92
C TRP A 38 0.99 9.78 -5.76
N PRO A 39 0.12 9.54 -6.76
CA PRO A 39 -1.29 9.91 -6.67
C PRO A 39 -2.07 9.02 -5.68
N HIS A 40 -3.27 9.44 -5.27
CA HIS A 40 -4.22 8.56 -4.60
C HIS A 40 -4.36 7.23 -5.36
N GLY A 41 -4.35 6.11 -4.64
CA GLY A 41 -4.39 4.75 -5.21
C GLY A 41 -3.04 4.20 -5.68
N ALA A 42 -1.94 4.98 -5.60
CA ALA A 42 -0.60 4.47 -5.86
C ALA A 42 -0.31 3.25 -4.96
N THR A 43 0.25 2.20 -5.55
CA THR A 43 0.36 0.88 -4.93
C THR A 43 1.78 0.33 -5.05
N VAL A 44 2.35 -0.11 -3.92
CA VAL A 44 3.63 -0.81 -3.83
C VAL A 44 3.37 -2.28 -3.54
N VAL A 45 4.04 -3.17 -4.28
CA VAL A 45 3.89 -4.62 -4.18
C VAL A 45 5.25 -5.30 -4.12
N THR A 46 5.37 -6.33 -3.29
CA THR A 46 6.48 -7.30 -3.31
C THR A 46 5.94 -8.69 -2.96
N ASP A 47 6.65 -9.73 -3.37
CA ASP A 47 6.52 -11.06 -2.77
C ASP A 47 7.67 -11.42 -1.82
N ASP A 48 8.63 -10.51 -1.59
CA ASP A 48 9.72 -10.67 -0.63
C ASP A 48 9.77 -9.50 0.38
N GLN A 49 9.00 -9.61 1.46
CA GLN A 49 8.99 -8.64 2.56
C GLN A 49 9.67 -9.20 3.81
N THR A 50 10.75 -8.56 4.24
CA THR A 50 11.67 -9.09 5.26
C THR A 50 11.52 -8.46 6.64
N ARG A 51 10.90 -7.29 6.75
CA ARG A 51 10.76 -6.49 7.99
C ARG A 51 9.37 -5.87 8.15
N GLY A 52 8.34 -6.54 7.65
CA GLY A 52 6.97 -6.07 7.76
C GLY A 52 6.46 -6.05 9.20
N ARG A 53 5.51 -5.17 9.47
CA ARG A 53 4.89 -4.99 10.79
C ARG A 53 3.41 -5.33 10.74
N GLY A 54 3.00 -6.29 11.56
CA GLY A 54 1.62 -6.62 11.84
C GLY A 54 1.09 -5.92 13.09
N ARG A 55 -0.17 -6.20 13.43
CA ARG A 55 -0.83 -5.65 14.62
C ARG A 55 -0.11 -6.07 15.91
N LEU A 56 -0.08 -5.18 16.89
CA LEU A 56 0.54 -5.41 18.20
C LEU A 56 2.03 -5.77 18.12
N GLY A 57 2.77 -5.20 17.17
CA GLY A 57 4.22 -5.35 17.06
C GLY A 57 4.69 -6.70 16.51
N ARG A 58 3.78 -7.56 16.04
CA ARG A 58 4.15 -8.82 15.40
C ARG A 58 4.87 -8.57 14.08
N THR A 59 5.81 -9.44 13.72
CA THR A 59 6.44 -9.42 12.41
C THR A 59 5.50 -9.98 11.35
N TRP A 60 5.48 -9.36 10.18
CA TRP A 60 4.78 -9.84 8.99
C TRP A 60 5.78 -10.05 7.85
N LEU A 61 6.00 -11.31 7.48
CA LEU A 61 6.92 -11.69 6.41
C LEU A 61 6.13 -12.10 5.16
N ALA A 62 6.68 -11.79 4.01
CA ALA A 62 6.21 -12.34 2.74
C ALA A 62 7.38 -13.06 2.07
N PRO A 63 7.53 -14.39 2.19
CA PRO A 63 8.55 -15.11 1.44
C PRO A 63 8.16 -15.24 -0.04
N THR A 64 9.14 -15.13 -0.93
CA THR A 64 8.98 -15.20 -2.40
C THR A 64 8.07 -16.36 -2.82
N GLY A 65 7.09 -16.07 -3.67
CA GLY A 65 6.14 -17.05 -4.19
C GLY A 65 5.15 -17.64 -3.17
N LYS A 66 5.10 -17.17 -1.92
CA LYS A 66 4.15 -17.65 -0.90
C LYS A 66 3.02 -16.67 -0.60
N THR A 67 3.30 -15.38 -0.63
CA THR A 67 2.31 -14.33 -0.37
C THR A 67 2.78 -13.00 -0.94
N LEU A 68 1.85 -12.07 -1.13
CA LEU A 68 2.15 -10.70 -1.55
C LEU A 68 2.01 -9.77 -0.35
N ALA A 69 2.99 -8.89 -0.17
CA ALA A 69 2.84 -7.70 0.64
C ALA A 69 2.46 -6.53 -0.27
N ILE A 70 1.37 -5.85 0.07
CA ILE A 70 0.79 -4.76 -0.73
C ILE A 70 0.55 -3.56 0.19
N SER A 71 0.85 -2.36 -0.30
CA SER A 71 0.49 -1.10 0.37
C SER A 71 -0.08 -0.11 -0.64
N VAL A 72 -1.22 0.47 -0.30
CA VAL A 72 -1.99 1.38 -1.18
C VAL A 72 -2.12 2.75 -0.51
N LEU A 73 -1.90 3.81 -1.27
CA LEU A 73 -2.00 5.18 -0.79
C LEU A 73 -3.46 5.66 -0.80
N ILE A 74 -4.01 5.98 0.36
CA ILE A 74 -5.36 6.53 0.48
C ILE A 74 -5.27 8.01 0.90
N ARG A 75 -5.96 8.89 0.17
CA ARG A 75 -6.02 10.33 0.42
C ARG A 75 -7.48 10.78 0.40
N PRO A 76 -8.21 10.65 1.51
CA PRO A 76 -9.65 10.93 1.54
C PRO A 76 -10.02 12.35 1.11
N SER A 77 -9.14 13.32 1.35
CA SER A 77 -9.31 14.72 0.93
C SER A 77 -9.38 14.91 -0.59
N GLU A 78 -8.88 13.97 -1.38
CA GLU A 78 -8.86 14.05 -2.85
C GLU A 78 -10.11 13.39 -3.49
N LEU A 79 -11.00 12.76 -2.69
CA LEU A 79 -12.13 11.96 -3.20
C LEU A 79 -13.39 12.78 -3.55
N GLY A 80 -13.30 14.11 -3.58
CA GLY A 80 -14.40 15.00 -4.00
C GLY A 80 -15.61 15.04 -3.06
N GLY A 81 -15.55 14.35 -1.91
CA GLY A 81 -16.59 14.33 -0.88
C GLY A 81 -16.21 15.15 0.36
N ALA A 82 -17.10 15.19 1.34
CA ALA A 82 -16.80 15.75 2.65
C ALA A 82 -15.58 15.03 3.27
N ALA A 83 -14.74 15.79 3.99
CA ALA A 83 -13.63 15.19 4.71
C ALA A 83 -14.13 14.07 5.63
N LEU A 84 -13.49 12.89 5.55
CA LEU A 84 -13.85 11.79 6.42
C LEU A 84 -13.55 12.17 7.88
N PRO A 85 -14.51 11.98 8.80
CA PRO A 85 -14.23 12.19 10.21
C PRO A 85 -13.21 11.14 10.70
N PRO A 86 -12.37 11.45 11.70
CA PRO A 86 -11.28 10.55 12.11
C PRO A 86 -11.72 9.15 12.55
N ASP A 87 -12.92 9.03 13.12
CA ASP A 87 -13.54 7.76 13.53
C ASP A 87 -13.92 6.86 12.34
N ALA A 88 -14.20 7.44 11.17
CA ALA A 88 -14.45 6.69 9.94
C ALA A 88 -13.20 6.00 9.38
N LEU A 89 -11.99 6.47 9.72
CA LEU A 89 -10.74 5.86 9.24
C LEU A 89 -10.56 4.40 9.71
N GLY A 90 -11.22 4.02 10.82
CA GLY A 90 -11.26 2.65 11.31
C GLY A 90 -11.91 1.65 10.34
N TRP A 91 -12.66 2.11 9.34
CA TRP A 91 -13.23 1.27 8.29
C TRP A 91 -12.22 0.86 7.21
N LEU A 92 -11.11 1.58 7.04
CA LEU A 92 -10.14 1.30 5.97
C LEU A 92 -9.58 -0.14 6.06
N PRO A 93 -9.17 -0.67 7.24
CA PRO A 93 -8.75 -2.06 7.34
C PRO A 93 -9.87 -3.08 7.06
N LEU A 94 -11.14 -2.73 7.37
CA LEU A 94 -12.29 -3.60 7.09
C LEU A 94 -12.56 -3.70 5.59
N LEU A 95 -12.53 -2.55 4.89
CA LEU A 95 -12.65 -2.48 3.44
C LEU A 95 -11.52 -3.24 2.74
N ALA A 96 -10.28 -3.07 3.21
CA ALA A 96 -9.13 -3.80 2.70
C ALA A 96 -9.30 -5.32 2.90
N GLY A 97 -9.82 -5.75 4.05
CA GLY A 97 -10.12 -7.16 4.33
C GLY A 97 -11.20 -7.74 3.42
N ALA A 98 -12.26 -6.99 3.14
CA ALA A 98 -13.38 -7.44 2.30
C ALA A 98 -13.03 -7.50 0.79
N ALA A 99 -12.01 -6.78 0.35
CA ALA A 99 -11.59 -6.75 -1.06
C ALA A 99 -10.60 -7.88 -1.44
N MET A 100 -10.10 -8.65 -0.47
CA MET A 100 -9.20 -9.79 -0.68
C MET A 100 -9.98 -11.08 -0.96
#